data_AF-A0A317CL84-F1
#
_entry.id   AF-A0A317CL84-F1
#
_cell.length_a   1.000
_cell.length_b   1.000
_cell.length_c   1.000
_cell.angle_alpha   90.00
_cell.angle_beta   90.00
_cell.angle_gamma   90.00
#
_symmetry.space_group_name_H-M   'P 1'
#
loop_
_entity.id
_entity.type
_entity.pdbx_description
1 polymer ?
#
loop_
_entity_poly.entity_id
_entity_poly.type
_entity_poly.pdbx_seq_one_letter_code
_entity_poly.pdbx_strand_id
1 'polypeptide(L)'
;MNEFCFDFKDVVEEAGDIIVITKAYPYTLPGPEIVYVNKAFTDLTSYSFEEAVGKNPRMLQKGDVNPETKTIIRNALKNNNQHA
;
A
#
# COMPACT_ATOMS: atom_id res chain seq x y z
N MET A 1 0.26 18.43 26.36
CA MET A 1 -0.13 17.21 27.08
C MET A 1 -0.78 16.31 26.06
N ASN A 2 -0.21 15.15 25.73
CA ASN A 2 -0.95 14.19 24.90
C ASN A 2 -2.15 13.71 25.71
N GLU A 3 -3.33 13.87 25.15
CA GLU A 3 -4.62 13.57 25.77
C GLU A 3 -4.88 12.05 25.90
N PHE A 4 -3.94 11.24 25.39
CA PHE A 4 -4.01 9.78 25.34
C PHE A 4 -2.65 9.15 25.68
N CYS A 5 -2.70 7.92 26.21
CA CYS A 5 -1.52 7.14 26.64
C CYS A 5 -0.88 6.31 25.51
N PHE A 6 -1.21 6.59 24.25
CA PHE A 6 -0.70 5.85 23.10
C PHE A 6 -0.17 6.81 22.04
N ASP A 7 0.79 6.32 21.25
CA ASP A 7 1.36 7.04 20.12
C ASP A 7 0.50 6.84 18.87
N PHE A 8 0.58 7.77 17.93
CA PHE A 8 -0.07 7.60 16.63
C PHE A 8 0.38 6.32 15.92
N LYS A 9 1.62 5.88 16.16
CA LYS A 9 2.14 4.62 15.62
C LYS A 9 1.30 3.42 16.08
N ASP A 10 0.82 3.41 17.32
CA ASP A 10 0.02 2.31 17.86
C ASP A 10 -1.32 2.21 17.12
N VAL A 11 -1.92 3.36 16.77
CA VAL A 11 -3.16 3.41 15.97
C VAL A 11 -2.93 2.82 14.57
N VAL A 12 -1.79 3.12 13.94
CA VAL A 12 -1.44 2.60 12.61
C VAL A 12 -1.17 1.09 12.67
N GLU A 13 -0.47 0.63 13.71
CA GLU A 13 -0.10 -0.77 13.87
C GLU A 13 -1.33 -1.66 14.17
N GLU A 14 -2.27 -1.17 14.97
CA GLU A 14 -3.48 -1.89 15.38
C GLU A 14 -4.68 -1.72 14.42
N ALA A 15 -4.55 -0.89 13.38
CA ALA A 15 -5.60 -0.74 12.37
C ALA A 15 -5.87 -2.07 11.66
N GLY A 16 -7.14 -2.47 11.58
CA GLY A 16 -7.55 -3.72 10.93
C GLY A 16 -7.44 -3.69 9.39
N ASP A 17 -7.41 -2.50 8.80
CA ASP A 17 -7.16 -2.33 7.37
C ASP A 17 -5.65 -2.35 7.06
N ILE A 18 -5.30 -2.83 5.87
CA ILE A 18 -3.92 -2.83 5.40
C ILE A 18 -3.44 -1.39 5.20
N ILE A 19 -2.35 -1.03 5.87
CA ILE A 19 -1.66 0.25 5.67
C ILE A 19 -0.29 -0.03 5.05
N VAL A 20 -0.03 0.60 3.90
CA VAL A 20 1.26 0.56 3.20
C VAL A 20 1.75 1.98 2.97
N ILE A 21 2.95 2.30 3.44
CA ILE A 21 3.61 3.58 3.17
C ILE A 21 4.73 3.33 2.16
N THR A 22 4.81 4.16 1.14
CA THR A 22 5.83 4.07 0.09
C THR A 22 6.61 5.38 -0.05
N LYS A 23 7.78 5.30 -0.69
CA LYS A 23 8.46 6.50 -1.20
C LYS A 23 7.55 7.23 -2.19
N ALA A 24 7.63 8.56 -2.24
CA ALA A 24 6.87 9.33 -3.23
C ALA A 24 7.35 9.09 -4.67
N TYR A 25 8.64 8.76 -4.87
CA TYR A 25 9.27 8.61 -6.18
C TYR A 25 10.12 7.33 -6.25
N PRO A 26 10.34 6.76 -7.45
CA PRO A 26 9.78 7.16 -8.75
C PRO A 26 8.39 6.57 -9.04
N TYR A 27 7.55 7.29 -9.78
CA TYR A 27 6.25 6.77 -10.27
C TYR A 27 6.39 5.84 -11.49
N THR A 28 7.52 5.92 -12.20
CA THR A 28 7.86 5.06 -13.34
C THR A 28 8.16 3.64 -12.89
N LEU A 29 8.12 2.67 -13.81
CA LEU A 29 8.50 1.28 -13.51
C LEU A 29 9.91 1.23 -12.88
N PRO A 30 10.12 0.43 -11.81
CA PRO A 30 9.21 -0.57 -11.22
C PRO A 30 8.15 0.00 -10.26
N GLY A 31 8.13 1.31 -10.00
CA GLY A 31 7.24 2.06 -9.12
C GLY A 31 7.86 2.37 -7.76
N PRO A 32 7.13 3.06 -6.86
CA PRO A 32 7.67 3.45 -5.57
C PRO A 32 7.90 2.24 -4.65
N GLU A 33 8.95 2.31 -3.83
CA GLU A 33 9.31 1.28 -2.85
C GLU A 33 8.52 1.42 -1.56
N ILE A 34 8.10 0.30 -1.00
CA ILE A 34 7.49 0.21 0.34
C ILE A 34 8.55 0.55 1.39
N VAL A 35 8.21 1.43 2.32
CA VAL A 35 9.05 1.80 3.47
C VAL A 35 8.47 1.33 4.79
N TYR A 36 7.17 1.02 4.84
CA TYR A 36 6.50 0.50 6.02
C TYR A 36 5.21 -0.23 5.64
N VAL A 37 4.88 -1.26 6.42
CA VAL A 37 3.60 -1.96 6.42
C VAL A 37 3.20 -2.23 7.88
N ASN A 38 1.90 -2.22 8.18
CA ASN A 38 1.39 -2.54 9.51
C ASN A 38 1.16 -4.06 9.71
N LYS A 39 0.86 -4.48 10.93
CA LYS A 39 0.50 -5.87 11.26
C LYS A 39 -0.59 -6.47 10.36
N ALA A 40 -1.64 -5.73 10.06
CA ALA A 40 -2.74 -6.21 9.21
C ALA A 40 -2.26 -6.61 7.80
N PHE A 41 -1.24 -5.93 7.25
CA PHE A 41 -0.62 -6.34 5.99
C PHE A 41 -0.10 -7.78 6.07
N THR A 42 0.70 -8.10 7.09
CA THR A 42 1.30 -9.43 7.21
C THR A 42 0.25 -10.49 7.48
N ASP A 43 -0.71 -10.20 8.36
CA ASP A 43 -1.79 -11.13 8.69
C ASP A 43 -2.67 -11.49 7.47
N LEU A 44 -2.98 -10.50 6.61
CA LEU A 44 -3.92 -10.68 5.51
C LEU A 44 -3.27 -11.13 4.19
N THR A 45 -1.99 -10.78 3.97
CA THR A 45 -1.29 -11.08 2.71
C THR A 45 -0.31 -12.24 2.82
N SER A 46 0.01 -12.68 4.04
CA SER A 46 1.06 -13.67 4.34
C SER A 46 2.49 -13.24 3.97
N TYR A 47 2.72 -12.00 3.53
CA TYR A 47 4.06 -11.45 3.36
C TYR A 47 4.59 -10.88 4.68
N SER A 48 5.84 -11.21 5.02
CA SER A 48 6.49 -10.60 6.17
C SER A 48 6.83 -9.12 5.90
N PHE A 49 7.08 -8.36 6.97
CA PHE A 49 7.57 -6.99 6.86
C PHE A 49 8.89 -6.95 6.05
N GLU A 50 9.82 -7.86 6.33
CA GLU A 50 11.12 -7.95 5.66
C GLU A 50 11.00 -8.31 4.19
N GLU A 51 10.00 -9.11 3.81
CA GLU A 51 9.74 -9.44 2.41
C GLU A 51 9.12 -8.27 1.65
N ALA A 52 8.35 -7.42 2.34
CA ALA A 52 7.62 -6.31 1.74
C ALA A 52 8.45 -5.04 1.62
N VAL A 53 9.20 -4.66 2.65
CA VAL A 53 9.98 -3.42 2.65
C VAL A 53 11.05 -3.44 1.55
N GLY A 54 11.15 -2.34 0.81
CA GLY A 54 12.01 -2.21 -0.36
C GLY A 54 11.44 -2.83 -1.65
N LYS A 55 10.29 -3.52 -1.59
CA LYS A 55 9.58 -3.98 -2.80
C LYS A 55 8.59 -2.93 -3.30
N ASN A 56 8.10 -3.15 -4.52
CA ASN A 56 7.01 -2.36 -5.06
C ASN A 56 5.65 -2.98 -4.67
N PRO A 57 4.62 -2.17 -4.28
CA PRO A 57 3.30 -2.70 -3.93
C PRO A 57 2.59 -3.52 -5.01
N ARG A 58 3.02 -3.42 -6.27
CA ARG A 58 2.53 -4.31 -7.35
C ARG A 58 2.79 -5.80 -7.07
N MET A 59 3.65 -6.15 -6.11
CA MET A 59 3.79 -7.54 -5.64
C MET A 59 2.46 -8.13 -5.14
N LEU A 60 1.59 -7.31 -4.54
CA LEU A 60 0.26 -7.73 -4.07
C LEU A 60 -0.69 -8.09 -5.22
N GLN A 61 -0.35 -7.70 -6.45
CA GLN A 61 -1.16 -7.98 -7.64
C GLN A 61 -0.84 -9.34 -8.27
N LYS A 62 0.06 -10.14 -7.69
CA LYS A 62 0.35 -11.51 -8.11
C LYS A 62 -0.63 -12.48 -7.43
N GLY A 63 -1.84 -12.53 -7.99
CA GLY A 63 -2.90 -13.51 -7.77
C GLY A 63 -3.81 -13.48 -9.01
N ASP A 64 -4.96 -14.17 -9.00
CA ASP A 64 -5.98 -14.15 -10.07
C ASP A 64 -6.57 -12.74 -10.28
N VAL A 65 -5.76 -11.82 -10.79
CA VAL A 65 -6.15 -10.44 -11.07
C VAL A 65 -6.43 -10.37 -12.56
N ASN A 66 -7.71 -10.43 -12.92
CA ASN A 66 -8.17 -10.32 -14.30
C ASN A 66 -7.55 -9.04 -14.96
N PRO A 67 -6.77 -9.19 -16.05
CA PRO A 67 -6.16 -8.08 -16.78
C PRO A 67 -7.15 -6.98 -17.22
N GLU A 68 -8.40 -7.36 -17.48
CA GLU A 68 -9.48 -6.44 -17.86
C GLU A 68 -9.84 -5.51 -16.70
N THR A 69 -9.94 -6.06 -15.48
CA THR A 69 -10.26 -5.28 -14.28
C THR A 69 -9.16 -4.26 -13.96
N LYS A 70 -7.89 -4.64 -14.16
CA LYS A 70 -6.74 -3.72 -14.07
C LYS A 70 -6.85 -2.55 -15.06
N THR A 71 -7.27 -2.84 -16.28
CA THR A 71 -7.38 -1.84 -17.34
C THR A 71 -8.48 -0.83 -17.03
N ILE A 72 -9.62 -1.29 -16.52
CA ILE A 72 -10.75 -0.44 -16.11
C ILE A 72 -10.30 0.54 -15.00
N ILE A 73 -9.72 0.04 -13.91
CA ILE A 73 -9.27 0.87 -12.79
C ILE A 73 -8.19 1.86 -13.25
N ARG A 74 -7.22 1.41 -14.06
CA ARG A 74 -6.15 2.27 -14.59
C ARG A 74 -6.69 3.42 -15.44
N ASN A 75 -7.70 3.16 -16.27
CA ASN A 75 -8.33 4.18 -17.09
C ASN A 75 -9.14 5.16 -16.24
N ALA A 76 -9.87 4.66 -15.23
CA ALA A 76 -10.62 5.50 -14.30
C ALA A 76 -9.71 6.48 -13.54
N LEU A 77 -8.57 6.00 -13.00
CA LEU A 77 -7.61 6.84 -12.29
C LEU A 77 -6.91 7.86 -13.20
N LYS A 78 -6.60 7.50 -14.45
CA LYS A 78 -6.03 8.44 -15.42
C LYS A 78 -6.99 9.59 -15.75
N ASN A 79 -8.27 9.29 -15.90
CA ASN A 79 -9.27 10.27 -16.29
C ASN A 79 -9.64 11.21 -15.14
N ASN A 80 -9.63 10.71 -13.90
CA ASN A 80 -9.97 11.54 -12.72
C ASN A 80 -8.88 12.59 -12.39
N ASN A 81 -7.64 12.35 -12.81
CA ASN A 81 -6.53 13.30 -12.66
C ASN A 81 -6.44 14.35 -13.81
N GLN A 82 -7.40 14.37 -14.75
CA GLN A 82 -7.46 15.38 -15.81
C GLN A 82 -8.45 16.53 -15.50
N HIS A 83 -9.13 16.47 -14.36
CA HIS A 83 -10.12 17.46 -13.93
C HIS A 83 -9.78 18.11 -12.57
N ALA A 84 -8.54 17.97 -12.09
CA ALA A 84 -8.03 18.61 -10.88
C ALA A 84 -6.92 19.61 -11.23
#